data_AF-A0A090RGS8-F1
#
_entry.id   AF-A0A090RGS8-F1
#
_cell.length_a   1.000
_cell.length_b   1.000
_cell.length_c   1.000
_cell.angle_alpha   90.00
_cell.angle_beta   90.00
_cell.angle_gamma   90.00
#
_symmetry.space_group_name_H-M   'P 1'
#
loop_
_entity.id
_entity.type
_entity.pdbx_description
1 polymer ?
#
loop_
_entity_poly.entity_id
_entity_poly.type
_entity_poly.pdbx_seq_one_letter_code
_entity_poly.pdbx_strand_id
1 'polypeptide(L)'
;MALSSAKDIIEDIRQGKMVILMDDEDRENEGDLIIAADKITPEAINFMARHGRGLICLTLTKARCKQLNLPLMVQDNTEQFSTNFTVSIEAAEGVTTGISAADRARTVQAAVAANASAADIVMPGHIFPLMAQEGGVLTRAGHTEAGCDIARLAGWSHQA
;
A
#
# COMPACT_ATOMS: atom_id res chain seq x y z
N MET A 1 7.44 22.06 -14.05
CA MET A 1 8.35 21.16 -13.32
C MET A 1 8.64 19.99 -14.25
N ALA A 2 9.88 19.51 -14.36
CA ALA A 2 10.15 18.29 -15.12
C ALA A 2 9.81 17.08 -14.23
N LEU A 3 9.08 16.10 -14.77
CA LEU A 3 8.80 14.85 -14.08
C LEU A 3 10.06 13.98 -14.02
N SER A 4 10.28 13.30 -12.89
CA SER A 4 11.35 12.31 -12.75
C SER A 4 11.12 11.14 -13.70
N SER A 5 12.20 10.50 -14.18
CA SER A 5 12.05 9.28 -14.97
C SER A 5 11.63 8.11 -14.09
N ALA A 6 11.00 7.10 -14.70
CA ALA A 6 10.65 5.88 -13.97
C ALA A 6 11.87 5.21 -13.31
N LYS A 7 13.06 5.30 -13.95
CA LYS A 7 14.30 4.75 -13.38
C LYS A 7 14.72 5.46 -12.09
N ASP A 8 14.58 6.79 -12.05
CA ASP A 8 14.93 7.58 -10.87
C ASP A 8 13.99 7.26 -9.70
N ILE A 9 12.69 7.16 -9.98
CA ILE A 9 11.67 6.82 -8.99
C ILE A 9 11.91 5.41 -8.42
N ILE A 10 12.24 4.43 -9.28
CA ILE A 10 12.57 3.07 -8.85
C ILE A 10 13.81 3.06 -7.94
N GLU A 11 14.83 3.86 -8.24
CA GLU A 11 16.03 3.98 -7.40
C GLU A 11 15.73 4.65 -6.05
N ASP A 12 14.91 5.70 -6.04
CA ASP A 12 14.49 6.35 -4.79
C ASP A 12 13.71 5.39 -3.89
N ILE A 13 12.80 4.59 -4.44
CA ILE A 13 12.08 3.54 -3.69
C ILE A 13 13.03 2.44 -3.22
N ARG A 14 14.02 2.04 -4.04
CA ARG A 14 15.08 1.11 -3.63
C ARG A 14 15.86 1.63 -2.43
N GLN A 15 16.09 2.94 -2.36
CA GLN A 15 16.74 3.58 -1.22
C GLN A 15 15.80 3.81 -0.02
N GLY A 16 14.53 3.43 -0.12
CA GLY A 16 13.52 3.60 0.92
C GLY A 16 12.99 5.03 1.05
N LYS A 17 13.14 5.85 0.00
CA LYS A 17 12.53 7.18 -0.05
C LYS A 17 11.06 7.07 -0.44
N MET A 18 10.28 8.03 0.02
CA MET A 18 8.90 8.24 -0.42
C MET A 18 8.89 9.07 -1.69
N VAL A 19 8.06 8.69 -2.66
CA VAL A 19 7.88 9.38 -3.94
C VAL A 19 6.44 9.83 -4.08
N ILE A 20 6.19 10.83 -4.92
CA ILE A 20 4.84 11.19 -5.35
C ILE A 20 4.64 10.58 -6.74
N LEU A 21 3.62 9.73 -6.87
CA LEU A 21 3.19 9.20 -8.16
C LEU A 21 1.88 9.87 -8.54
N MET A 22 1.81 10.41 -9.75
CA MET A 22 0.58 10.98 -10.30
C MET A 22 -0.01 10.05 -11.33
N ASP A 23 -1.33 9.95 -11.36
CA ASP A 23 -2.05 9.29 -12.46
C ASP A 23 -2.45 10.28 -13.57
N ASP A 24 -3.16 9.77 -14.57
CA ASP A 24 -3.56 10.56 -15.74
C ASP A 24 -4.61 11.64 -15.39
N GLU A 25 -4.55 12.78 -16.08
CA GLU A 25 -5.43 13.94 -15.83
C GLU A 25 -6.92 13.65 -16.02
N ASP A 26 -7.28 12.62 -16.81
CA ASP A 26 -8.65 12.18 -17.07
C ASP A 26 -9.10 11.00 -16.20
N ARG A 27 -8.28 10.58 -15.23
CA ARG A 27 -8.60 9.55 -14.23
C ARG A 27 -8.88 10.17 -12.86
N GLU A 28 -7.98 10.04 -11.88
CA GLU A 28 -8.13 10.68 -10.55
C GLU A 28 -7.56 12.09 -10.57
N ASN A 29 -6.53 12.34 -11.40
CA ASN A 29 -5.76 13.58 -11.41
C ASN A 29 -5.21 13.90 -10.01
N GLU A 30 -4.76 12.85 -9.32
CA GLU A 30 -4.26 12.89 -7.94
C GLU A 30 -2.77 12.52 -7.89
N GLY A 31 -2.14 12.81 -6.75
CA GLY A 31 -0.74 12.48 -6.48
C GLY A 31 -0.61 11.72 -5.17
N ASP A 32 -0.29 10.44 -5.25
CA ASP A 32 -0.15 9.56 -4.09
C ASP A 32 1.28 9.53 -3.57
N LEU A 33 1.42 9.59 -2.24
CA LEU A 33 2.67 9.33 -1.54
C LEU A 33 2.90 7.81 -1.47
N ILE A 34 3.93 7.32 -2.16
CA ILE A 34 4.27 5.89 -2.24
C ILE A 34 5.64 5.65 -1.61
N ILE A 35 5.75 4.58 -0.81
CA ILE A 35 7.00 4.04 -0.27
C ILE A 35 6.93 2.52 -0.36
N ALA A 36 8.05 1.81 -0.49
CA ALA A 36 8.03 0.36 -0.33
C ALA A 36 7.63 0.00 1.12
N ALA A 37 6.69 -0.93 1.27
CA ALA A 37 6.18 -1.33 2.59
C ALA A 37 7.29 -1.91 3.48
N ASP A 38 8.29 -2.58 2.90
CA ASP A 38 9.50 -3.06 3.56
C ASP A 38 10.32 -1.95 4.26
N LYS A 39 10.11 -0.71 3.86
CA LYS A 39 10.83 0.48 4.33
C LYS A 39 9.96 1.42 5.16
N ILE A 40 8.73 1.00 5.48
CA ILE A 40 7.82 1.82 6.27
C ILE A 40 8.38 2.08 7.67
N THR A 41 8.27 3.33 8.11
CA THR A 41 8.61 3.74 9.48
C THR A 41 7.46 4.54 10.09
N PRO A 42 7.41 4.68 11.44
CA PRO A 42 6.46 5.57 12.09
C PRO A 42 6.53 7.01 11.58
N GLU A 43 7.74 7.50 11.24
CA GLU A 43 7.95 8.84 10.70
C GLU A 43 7.33 8.99 9.30
N ALA A 44 7.47 7.96 8.45
CA ALA A 44 6.84 7.93 7.14
C ALA A 44 5.30 7.95 7.25
N ILE A 45 4.73 7.11 8.13
CA ILE A 45 3.28 7.11 8.39
C ILE A 45 2.81 8.47 8.92
N ASN A 46 3.56 9.06 9.86
CA ASN A 46 3.23 10.38 10.40
C ASN A 46 3.31 11.46 9.31
N PHE A 47 4.29 11.38 8.41
CA PHE A 47 4.40 12.28 7.27
C PHE A 47 3.19 12.15 6.34
N MET A 48 2.83 10.93 5.94
CA MET A 48 1.62 10.65 5.13
C MET A 48 0.36 11.22 5.80
N ALA A 49 0.15 10.93 7.09
CA ALA A 49 -1.02 11.39 7.83
C ALA A 49 -1.09 12.93 7.98
N ARG A 50 0.07 13.59 8.07
CA ARG A 50 0.16 15.05 8.22
C ARG A 50 0.08 15.80 6.89
N HIS A 51 0.66 15.26 5.83
CA HIS A 51 0.88 15.96 4.57
C HIS A 51 0.08 15.39 3.40
N GLY A 52 0.04 14.06 3.24
CA GLY A 52 -0.81 13.41 2.25
C GLY A 52 -2.29 13.57 2.60
N ARG A 53 -2.61 13.49 3.91
CA ARG A 53 -4.00 13.47 4.42
C ARG A 53 -4.77 12.27 3.82
N GLY A 54 -6.02 12.08 4.23
CA GLY A 54 -6.83 10.96 3.75
C GLY A 54 -6.45 9.61 4.37
N LEU A 55 -6.74 8.55 3.63
CA LEU A 55 -6.57 7.16 4.06
C LEU A 55 -5.16 6.66 3.73
N ILE A 56 -4.51 6.03 4.71
CA ILE A 56 -3.26 5.31 4.46
C ILE A 56 -3.61 3.89 4.06
N CYS A 57 -3.33 3.58 2.80
CA CYS A 57 -3.58 2.29 2.20
C CYS A 57 -2.31 1.43 2.18
N LEU A 58 -2.49 0.12 2.08
CA LEU A 58 -1.39 -0.84 1.87
C LEU A 58 -1.67 -1.64 0.59
N THR A 59 -0.87 -1.44 -0.44
CA THR A 59 -1.04 -2.16 -1.70
C THR A 59 -0.46 -3.57 -1.57
N LEU A 60 -1.29 -4.56 -1.85
CA LEU A 60 -0.95 -5.97 -1.72
C LEU A 60 -1.22 -6.71 -3.02
N THR A 61 -0.34 -7.63 -3.38
CA THR A 61 -0.63 -8.58 -4.46
C THR A 61 -1.79 -9.50 -4.05
N LYS A 62 -2.54 -9.99 -5.04
CA LYS A 62 -3.58 -11.03 -4.82
C LYS A 62 -3.05 -12.26 -4.06
N ALA A 63 -1.81 -12.66 -4.33
CA ALA A 63 -1.14 -13.75 -3.61
C ALA A 63 -0.95 -13.43 -2.11
N ARG A 64 -0.51 -12.20 -1.78
CA ARG A 64 -0.37 -11.76 -0.40
C ARG A 64 -1.71 -11.68 0.32
N CYS A 65 -2.74 -11.14 -0.32
CA CYS A 65 -4.10 -11.14 0.25
C CYS A 65 -4.59 -12.56 0.54
N LYS A 66 -4.34 -13.52 -0.37
CA LYS A 66 -4.69 -14.93 -0.15
C LYS A 66 -3.92 -15.54 1.03
N GLN A 67 -2.62 -15.25 1.16
CA GLN A 67 -1.77 -15.73 2.26
C GLN A 67 -2.27 -15.22 3.63
N LEU A 68 -2.70 -13.96 3.69
CA LEU A 68 -3.23 -13.32 4.90
C LEU A 68 -4.73 -13.59 5.13
N ASN A 69 -5.39 -14.34 4.25
CA ASN A 69 -6.84 -14.56 4.27
C ASN A 69 -7.65 -13.25 4.31
N LEU A 70 -7.30 -12.28 3.46
CA LEU A 70 -7.96 -10.97 3.38
C LEU A 70 -9.05 -10.97 2.30
N PRO A 71 -10.34 -11.02 2.67
CA PRO A 71 -11.44 -10.88 1.72
C PRO A 71 -11.61 -9.42 1.27
N LEU A 72 -12.22 -9.23 0.09
CA LEU A 72 -12.68 -7.91 -0.34
C LEU A 72 -13.72 -7.36 0.64
N MET A 73 -13.71 -6.04 0.84
CA MET A 73 -14.62 -5.35 1.75
C MET A 73 -16.08 -5.44 1.28
N VAL A 74 -16.30 -5.39 -0.03
CA VAL A 74 -17.61 -5.49 -0.68
C VAL A 74 -17.56 -6.52 -1.80
N GLN A 75 -18.67 -7.25 -1.99
CA GLN A 75 -18.79 -8.24 -3.07
C GLN A 75 -19.14 -7.60 -4.41
N ASP A 76 -19.99 -6.58 -4.39
CA ASP A 76 -20.42 -5.82 -5.57
C ASP A 76 -19.86 -4.40 -5.45
N ASN A 77 -18.78 -4.11 -6.16
CA ASN A 77 -18.09 -2.83 -6.10
C ASN A 77 -18.68 -1.87 -7.15
N THR A 78 -19.40 -0.86 -6.67
CA THR A 78 -20.05 0.16 -7.51
C THR A 78 -19.24 1.45 -7.63
N GLU A 79 -18.01 1.47 -7.11
CA GLU A 79 -17.10 2.60 -7.18
C GLU A 79 -16.57 2.80 -8.61
N GLN A 80 -16.44 4.07 -9.01
CA GLN A 80 -16.11 4.50 -10.36
C GLN A 80 -14.82 3.88 -10.90
N PHE A 81 -13.77 3.81 -10.07
CA PHE A 81 -12.47 3.24 -10.44
C PHE A 81 -12.28 1.81 -9.94
N SER A 82 -13.33 1.21 -9.39
CA SER A 82 -13.38 -0.16 -8.87
C SER A 82 -12.18 -0.50 -7.97
N THR A 83 -11.85 0.40 -7.05
CA THR A 83 -10.73 0.22 -6.13
C THR A 83 -10.99 -0.98 -5.19
N ASN A 84 -10.11 -1.97 -5.25
CA ASN A 84 -10.29 -3.27 -4.57
C ASN A 84 -9.86 -3.22 -3.10
N PHE A 85 -10.62 -2.51 -2.27
CA PHE A 85 -10.43 -2.56 -0.82
C PHE A 85 -10.66 -3.96 -0.27
N THR A 86 -9.73 -4.44 0.56
CA THR A 86 -9.99 -5.57 1.48
C THR A 86 -10.61 -5.04 2.77
N VAL A 87 -11.05 -5.95 3.64
CA VAL A 87 -11.34 -5.58 5.04
C VAL A 87 -10.09 -4.93 5.64
N SER A 88 -10.28 -3.87 6.43
CA SER A 88 -9.18 -3.16 7.09
C SER A 88 -8.52 -4.04 8.15
N ILE A 89 -7.25 -3.75 8.45
CA ILE A 89 -6.41 -4.62 9.25
C ILE A 89 -5.67 -3.89 10.37
N GLU A 90 -5.32 -4.63 11.41
CA GLU A 90 -4.38 -4.25 12.46
C GLU A 90 -3.41 -5.41 12.73
N ALA A 91 -2.19 -5.16 13.18
CA ALA A 91 -1.31 -6.22 13.69
C ALA A 91 -1.93 -6.86 14.93
N ALA A 92 -1.83 -8.18 15.03
CA ALA A 92 -2.29 -8.92 16.21
C ALA A 92 -1.47 -8.61 17.46
N GLU A 93 -0.20 -8.24 17.30
CA GLU A 93 0.74 -7.99 18.39
C GLU A 93 1.63 -6.76 18.13
N GLY A 94 2.10 -6.15 19.23
CA GLY A 94 3.00 -5.00 19.17
C GLY A 94 2.31 -3.67 18.87
N VAL A 95 0.99 -3.62 19.05
CA VAL A 95 0.15 -2.42 18.89
C VAL A 95 -0.67 -2.18 20.16
N THR A 96 -1.26 -1.00 20.26
CA THR A 96 -2.15 -0.61 21.37
C THR A 96 -3.58 -0.46 20.87
N THR A 97 -3.92 0.71 20.34
CA THR A 97 -5.23 0.99 19.74
C THR A 97 -5.23 0.86 18.22
N GLY A 98 -4.04 0.76 17.60
CA GLY A 98 -3.90 0.58 16.17
C GLY A 98 -3.70 1.88 15.38
N ILE A 99 -4.28 3.00 15.83
CA ILE A 99 -4.32 4.23 15.03
C ILE A 99 -3.04 5.07 15.06
N SER A 100 -2.15 4.83 16.04
CA SER A 100 -0.92 5.58 16.18
C SER A 100 -0.01 5.42 14.95
N ALA A 101 0.90 6.36 14.70
CA ALA A 101 1.83 6.22 13.58
C ALA A 101 2.73 4.98 13.73
N ALA A 102 3.11 4.65 14.97
CA ALA A 102 3.89 3.46 15.28
C ALA A 102 3.07 2.18 15.10
N ASP A 103 1.81 2.19 15.56
CA ASP A 103 0.92 1.02 15.47
C ASP A 103 0.61 0.71 14.00
N ARG A 104 0.27 1.73 13.21
CA ARG A 104 0.04 1.58 11.77
C ARG A 104 1.28 1.10 11.02
N ALA A 105 2.47 1.61 11.35
CA ALA A 105 3.71 1.11 10.77
C ALA A 105 3.95 -0.36 11.16
N ARG A 106 3.67 -0.74 12.41
CA ARG A 106 3.78 -2.12 12.88
C ARG A 106 2.81 -3.05 12.15
N THR A 107 1.58 -2.60 11.90
CA THR A 107 0.57 -3.30 11.11
C THR A 107 1.03 -3.56 9.69
N VAL A 108 1.58 -2.55 9.00
CA VAL A 108 2.16 -2.75 7.66
C VAL A 108 3.29 -3.76 7.70
N GLN A 109 4.23 -3.63 8.65
CA GLN A 109 5.36 -4.57 8.81
C GLN A 109 4.90 -6.01 9.06
N ALA A 110 3.86 -6.22 9.88
CA ALA A 110 3.29 -7.54 10.13
C ALA A 110 2.69 -8.14 8.85
N ALA A 111 1.99 -7.34 8.05
CA ALA A 111 1.34 -7.80 6.82
C ALA A 111 2.35 -8.17 5.72
N VAL A 112 3.50 -7.49 5.65
CA VAL A 112 4.48 -7.69 4.57
C VAL A 112 5.68 -8.57 4.95
N ALA A 113 5.77 -9.00 6.22
CA ALA A 113 6.80 -9.92 6.67
C ALA A 113 6.89 -11.17 5.78
N ALA A 114 8.11 -11.68 5.56
CA ALA A 114 8.34 -12.80 4.65
C ALA A 114 7.54 -14.05 5.02
N ASN A 115 7.35 -14.29 6.33
CA ASN A 115 6.60 -15.39 6.90
C ASN A 115 5.21 -14.98 7.42
N ALA A 116 4.68 -13.83 7.01
CA ALA A 116 3.38 -13.34 7.48
C ALA A 116 2.27 -14.38 7.24
N SER A 117 1.35 -14.45 8.19
CA SER A 117 0.23 -15.39 8.18
C SER A 117 -1.05 -14.67 8.59
N ALA A 118 -2.19 -15.31 8.36
CA ALA A 118 -3.49 -14.79 8.77
C ALA A 118 -3.60 -14.57 10.30
N ALA A 119 -2.77 -15.24 11.12
CA ALA A 119 -2.78 -15.06 12.57
C ALA A 119 -2.05 -13.77 13.03
N ASP A 120 -1.20 -13.20 12.18
CA ASP A 120 -0.44 -11.99 12.51
C ASP A 120 -1.27 -10.71 12.38
N ILE A 121 -2.50 -10.83 11.86
CA ILE A 121 -3.37 -9.72 11.49
C ILE A 121 -4.77 -9.94 12.08
N VAL A 122 -5.36 -8.89 12.62
CA VAL A 122 -6.77 -8.84 13.04
C VAL A 122 -7.58 -7.95 12.10
N MET A 123 -8.87 -8.24 12.00
CA MET A 123 -9.84 -7.53 11.16
C MET A 123 -11.09 -7.22 12.00
N PRO A 124 -11.62 -5.97 12.01
CA PRO A 124 -11.12 -4.79 11.29
C PRO A 124 -9.90 -4.12 11.97
N GLY A 125 -9.34 -3.10 11.34
CA GLY A 125 -8.30 -2.23 11.91
C GLY A 125 -8.12 -0.90 11.17
N HIS A 126 -6.98 -0.23 11.34
CA HIS A 126 -6.73 1.14 10.86
C HIS A 126 -5.77 1.27 9.66
N ILE A 127 -5.31 0.15 9.09
CA ILE A 127 -4.67 0.11 7.77
C ILE A 127 -5.66 -0.48 6.77
N PHE A 128 -5.70 0.08 5.56
CA PHE A 128 -6.69 -0.28 4.53
C PHE A 128 -5.99 -0.95 3.35
N PRO A 129 -5.94 -2.29 3.28
CA PRO A 129 -5.25 -2.93 2.18
C PRO A 129 -6.05 -2.83 0.88
N LEU A 130 -5.31 -2.66 -0.22
CA LEU A 130 -5.82 -2.63 -1.58
C LEU A 130 -5.24 -3.81 -2.35
N MET A 131 -6.11 -4.63 -2.94
CA MET A 131 -5.69 -5.79 -3.72
C MET A 131 -5.40 -5.40 -5.17
N ALA A 132 -4.12 -5.43 -5.55
CA ALA A 132 -3.68 -5.18 -6.91
C ALA A 132 -4.15 -6.28 -7.88
N GLN A 133 -4.52 -5.89 -9.09
CA GLN A 133 -4.82 -6.80 -10.18
C GLN A 133 -3.56 -7.47 -10.74
N GLU A 134 -3.69 -8.72 -11.17
CA GLU A 134 -2.58 -9.43 -11.82
C GLU A 134 -2.22 -8.76 -13.16
N GLY A 135 -0.92 -8.66 -13.45
CA GLY A 135 -0.39 -7.94 -14.61
C GLY A 135 -0.07 -6.46 -14.35
N GLY A 136 -0.40 -5.93 -13.16
CA GLY A 136 0.08 -4.63 -12.70
C GLY A 136 -0.42 -3.47 -13.56
N VAL A 137 0.42 -2.44 -13.73
CA VAL A 137 0.04 -1.20 -14.44
C VAL A 137 -0.32 -1.41 -15.91
N LEU A 138 0.09 -2.55 -16.50
CA LEU A 138 -0.28 -2.93 -17.86
C LEU A 138 -1.71 -3.48 -17.97
N THR A 139 -2.29 -3.93 -16.85
CA THR A 139 -3.69 -4.36 -16.77
C THR A 139 -4.59 -3.23 -16.27
N ARG A 140 -4.18 -2.55 -15.20
CA ARG A 140 -4.90 -1.41 -14.61
C ARG A 140 -3.89 -0.33 -14.23
N ALA A 141 -3.97 0.82 -14.89
CA ALA A 141 -3.12 1.98 -14.62
C ALA A 141 -3.60 2.77 -13.38
N GLY A 142 -3.61 2.13 -12.21
CA GLY A 142 -3.97 2.77 -10.93
C GLY A 142 -2.82 2.79 -9.94
N HIS A 143 -2.93 3.67 -8.93
CA HIS A 143 -1.95 3.81 -7.85
C HIS A 143 -1.67 2.49 -7.12
N THR A 144 -2.69 1.63 -6.95
CA THR A 144 -2.57 0.30 -6.34
C THR A 144 -1.58 -0.60 -7.09
N GLU A 145 -1.76 -0.73 -8.40
CA GLU A 145 -0.89 -1.56 -9.24
C GLU A 145 0.52 -0.96 -9.33
N ALA A 146 0.61 0.36 -9.47
CA ALA A 146 1.89 1.04 -9.57
C ALA A 146 2.73 0.91 -8.29
N GLY A 147 2.11 0.97 -7.11
CA GLY A 147 2.78 0.70 -5.83
C GLY A 147 3.43 -0.68 -5.80
N CYS A 148 2.67 -1.72 -6.15
CA CYS A 148 3.19 -3.09 -6.20
C CYS A 148 4.32 -3.27 -7.24
N ASP A 149 4.15 -2.69 -8.43
CA ASP A 149 5.14 -2.81 -9.51
C ASP A 149 6.44 -2.07 -9.20
N ILE A 150 6.38 -0.84 -8.68
CA ILE A 150 7.58 -0.08 -8.35
C ILE A 150 8.32 -0.73 -7.17
N ALA A 151 7.60 -1.21 -6.13
CA ALA A 151 8.22 -1.96 -5.04
C ALA A 151 8.94 -3.22 -5.57
N ARG A 152 8.32 -3.97 -6.49
CA ARG A 152 8.94 -5.11 -7.15
C ARG A 152 10.19 -4.73 -7.94
N LEU A 153 10.10 -3.71 -8.78
CA LEU A 153 11.22 -3.26 -9.61
C LEU A 153 12.38 -2.70 -8.77
N ALA A 154 12.07 -2.14 -7.60
CA ALA A 154 13.05 -1.69 -6.61
C ALA A 154 13.75 -2.86 -5.88
N GLY A 155 13.21 -4.08 -5.93
CA GLY A 155 13.77 -5.27 -5.28
C GLY A 155 13.18 -5.56 -3.89
N TRP A 156 12.00 -5.04 -3.58
CA TRP A 156 11.28 -5.23 -2.32
C TRP A 156 10.19 -6.29 -2.42
N SER A 157 9.36 -6.45 -1.39
CA SER A 157 8.39 -7.56 -1.25
C SER A 157 7.22 -7.55 -2.26
N HIS A 158 7.15 -6.57 -3.18
CA HIS A 158 6.01 -6.28 -4.07
C HIS A 158 4.79 -5.74 -3.29
N GLN A 159 5.04 -5.04 -2.19
CA GLN A 159 4.05 -4.33 -1.40
C GLN A 159 4.54 -2.90 -1.20
N ALA A 160 3.62 -1.94 -1.29
CA ALA A 160 3.87 -0.52 -1.07
C ALA A 160 2.78 0.07 -0.18
#